data_AF-A0A7I8DP85-F1
#
_entry.id   AF-A0A7I8DP85-F1
#
_cell.length_a   1.000
_cell.length_b   1.000
_cell.length_c   1.000
_cell.angle_alpha   90.00
_cell.angle_beta   90.00
_cell.angle_gamma   90.00
#
_symmetry.space_group_name_H-M   'P 1'
#
loop_
_entity.id
_entity.type
_entity.pdbx_description
1 polymer ?
#
loop_
_entity_poly.entity_id
_entity_poly.type
_entity_poly.pdbx_seq_one_letter_code
_entity_poly.pdbx_strand_id
1 'polypeptide(L)'
;MAVIITEGKSGDVLSWIEESSLSEADKEALRRFVQCFKGLTFFKQTLGGTPPAWLSDYCGVLSGFERGQQIWVQFDGFDHGLVDHPLADKIPDTWYRLTKQVMVADEHEKVIFKEKMLYFVGVDMEHYKTMLALRFDEEDRSIYEFDYQDVHPNGEDDEEELEELEIPMDGFGYLETAAATPVFDSYCSMYGHIKAIRFQDGCVLEAKV
;
A
#
# COMPACT_ATOMS: atom_id res chain seq x y z
N MET A 1 -15.22 -15.98 -7.38
CA MET A 1 -15.70 -16.13 -5.99
C MET A 1 -16.34 -14.81 -5.56
N ALA A 2 -17.36 -14.84 -4.70
CA ALA A 2 -17.94 -13.62 -4.16
C ALA A 2 -16.97 -12.96 -3.16
N VAL A 3 -16.87 -11.63 -3.20
CA VAL A 3 -16.09 -10.86 -2.21
C VAL A 3 -16.83 -10.92 -0.88
N ILE A 4 -16.16 -11.41 0.16
CA ILE A 4 -16.69 -11.48 1.53
C ILE A 4 -15.82 -10.59 2.40
N ILE A 5 -16.44 -9.73 3.21
CA ILE A 5 -15.74 -8.87 4.16
C ILE A 5 -16.15 -9.29 5.57
N THR A 6 -15.17 -9.51 6.44
CA THR A 6 -15.37 -9.86 7.85
C THR A 6 -14.79 -8.76 8.72
N GLU A 7 -15.60 -8.26 9.65
CA GLU A 7 -15.20 -7.28 10.66
C GLU A 7 -14.70 -8.00 11.93
N GLY A 8 -13.69 -7.41 12.58
CA GLY A 8 -13.15 -7.90 13.84
C GLY A 8 -12.53 -6.80 14.69
N LYS A 9 -12.36 -7.08 15.98
CA LYS A 9 -11.59 -6.26 16.92
C LYS A 9 -10.18 -6.81 17.06
N SER A 10 -9.32 -6.10 17.78
CA SER A 10 -7.90 -6.46 17.94
C SER A 10 -7.68 -7.93 18.36
N GLY A 11 -8.50 -8.48 19.27
CA GLY A 11 -8.43 -9.88 19.65
C GLY A 11 -8.70 -10.87 18.50
N ASP A 12 -9.67 -10.56 17.63
CA ASP A 12 -9.98 -11.38 16.46
C ASP A 12 -8.83 -11.35 15.44
N VAL A 13 -8.28 -10.15 15.19
CA VAL A 13 -7.19 -9.97 14.23
C VAL A 13 -5.92 -10.67 14.69
N LEU A 14 -5.60 -10.63 15.99
CA LEU A 14 -4.45 -11.37 16.52
C LEU A 14 -4.59 -12.88 16.28
N SER A 15 -5.79 -13.44 16.43
CA SER A 15 -6.06 -14.84 16.06
C SER A 15 -5.92 -15.07 14.56
N TRP A 16 -6.43 -14.16 13.72
CA TRP A 16 -6.28 -14.26 12.25
C TRP A 16 -4.81 -14.23 11.82
N ILE A 17 -3.99 -13.38 12.45
CA ILE A 17 -2.54 -13.30 12.19
C ILE A 17 -1.87 -14.62 12.57
N GLU A 18 -2.19 -15.18 13.73
CA GLU A 18 -1.57 -16.42 14.22
C GLU A 18 -1.88 -17.62 13.30
N GLU A 19 -3.13 -17.74 12.87
CA GLU A 19 -3.62 -18.80 11.98
C GLU A 19 -3.15 -18.67 10.53
N SER A 20 -2.55 -17.53 10.16
CA SER A 20 -2.16 -17.25 8.78
C SER A 20 -0.88 -17.96 8.33
N SER A 21 -0.76 -18.10 7.01
CA SER A 21 0.44 -18.53 6.28
C SER A 21 1.50 -17.42 6.10
N LEU A 22 1.25 -16.22 6.63
CA LEU A 22 2.18 -15.09 6.50
C LEU A 22 3.55 -15.42 7.11
N SER A 23 4.59 -14.75 6.63
CA SER A 23 5.93 -14.87 7.21
C SER A 23 5.93 -14.37 8.66
N GLU A 24 6.83 -14.86 9.51
CA GLU A 24 6.90 -14.38 10.90
C GLU A 24 7.24 -12.88 10.99
N ALA A 25 7.98 -12.33 10.03
CA ALA A 25 8.25 -10.90 9.94
C ALA A 25 6.95 -10.11 9.67
N ASP A 26 6.15 -10.56 8.70
CA ASP A 26 4.84 -9.94 8.39
C ASP A 26 3.87 -10.08 9.56
N LYS A 27 3.82 -11.25 10.21
CA LYS A 27 2.99 -11.46 11.40
C LYS A 27 3.38 -10.49 12.50
N GLU A 28 4.68 -10.31 12.76
CA GLU A 28 5.15 -9.40 13.78
C GLU A 28 4.80 -7.94 13.47
N ALA A 29 4.97 -7.50 12.23
CA ALA A 29 4.57 -6.16 11.79
C ALA A 29 3.06 -5.91 12.00
N LEU A 30 2.22 -6.87 11.62
CA LEU A 30 0.76 -6.77 11.82
C LEU A 30 0.38 -6.81 13.31
N ARG A 31 1.01 -7.68 14.12
CA ARG A 31 0.78 -7.73 15.57
C ARG A 31 1.12 -6.38 16.20
N ARG A 32 2.26 -5.79 15.86
CA ARG A 32 2.68 -4.47 16.35
C ARG A 32 1.62 -3.41 16.03
N PHE A 33 1.16 -3.35 14.78
CA PHE A 33 0.11 -2.42 14.36
C PHE A 33 -1.17 -2.59 15.18
N VAL A 34 -1.71 -3.80 15.25
CA VAL A 34 -2.97 -4.11 15.96
C VAL A 34 -2.85 -3.79 17.45
N GLN A 35 -1.68 -4.02 18.05
CA GLN A 35 -1.43 -3.72 19.46
C GLN A 35 -1.29 -2.22 19.73
N CYS A 36 -0.75 -1.44 18.79
CA CYS A 36 -0.67 0.02 18.92
C CYS A 36 -2.06 0.67 18.83
N PHE A 37 -2.97 0.09 18.04
CA PHE A 37 -4.28 0.67 17.73
C PHE A 37 -5.46 -0.23 18.13
N LYS A 38 -5.48 -0.73 19.37
CA LYS A 38 -6.48 -1.71 19.87
C LYS A 38 -7.94 -1.29 19.76
N GLY A 39 -8.20 0.02 19.70
CA GLY A 39 -9.54 0.60 19.64
C GLY A 39 -10.17 0.59 18.25
N LEU A 40 -9.40 0.27 17.20
CA LEU A 40 -9.91 0.24 15.84
C LEU A 40 -10.78 -0.98 15.57
N THR A 41 -11.60 -0.82 14.55
CA THR A 41 -12.31 -1.88 13.85
C THR A 41 -11.48 -2.29 12.63
N PHE A 42 -11.18 -3.57 12.54
CA PHE A 42 -10.36 -4.13 11.48
C PHE A 42 -11.18 -5.02 10.57
N PHE A 43 -10.70 -5.21 9.35
CA PHE A 43 -11.40 -5.98 8.33
C PHE A 43 -10.44 -6.99 7.70
N LYS A 44 -10.96 -8.15 7.35
CA LYS A 44 -10.34 -9.06 6.37
C LYS A 44 -11.31 -9.27 5.21
N GLN A 45 -10.79 -9.67 4.07
CA GLN A 45 -11.58 -9.92 2.87
C GLN A 45 -11.11 -11.16 2.11
N THR A 46 -12.05 -11.88 1.52
CA THR A 46 -11.77 -12.80 0.42
C THR A 46 -11.77 -12.00 -0.88
N LEU A 47 -10.64 -11.99 -1.59
CA LEU A 47 -10.56 -11.36 -2.90
C LEU A 47 -11.28 -12.19 -3.98
N GLY A 48 -11.87 -11.50 -4.95
CA GLY A 48 -12.28 -12.10 -6.23
C GLY A 48 -11.14 -12.02 -7.26
N GLY A 49 -11.32 -12.65 -8.42
CA GLY A 49 -10.34 -12.61 -9.51
C GLY A 49 -9.16 -13.56 -9.30
N THR A 50 -8.00 -13.20 -9.87
CA THR A 50 -6.74 -13.95 -9.81
C THR A 50 -5.60 -13.05 -9.29
N PRO A 51 -5.71 -12.48 -8.07
CA PRO A 51 -4.60 -11.75 -7.48
C PRO A 51 -3.45 -12.68 -7.10
N PRO A 52 -2.24 -12.14 -6.87
CA PRO A 52 -1.15 -12.90 -6.29
C PRO A 52 -1.57 -13.63 -5.01
N ALA A 53 -1.06 -14.84 -4.80
CA ALA A 53 -1.40 -15.68 -3.66
C ALA A 53 -1.10 -14.96 -2.34
N TRP A 54 0.07 -14.29 -2.26
CA TRP A 54 0.45 -13.54 -1.07
C TRP A 54 -0.53 -12.41 -0.73
N LEU A 55 -1.13 -11.77 -1.75
CA LEU A 55 -2.08 -10.67 -1.55
C LEU A 55 -3.42 -11.20 -1.06
N SER A 56 -3.82 -12.39 -1.52
CA SER A 56 -4.97 -13.12 -1.00
C SER A 56 -4.77 -13.51 0.46
N ASP A 57 -3.60 -14.03 0.81
CA ASP A 57 -3.26 -14.41 2.18
C ASP A 57 -3.28 -13.18 3.10
N TYR A 58 -2.63 -12.08 2.70
CA TYR A 58 -2.67 -10.82 3.44
C TYR A 58 -4.10 -10.32 3.63
N CYS A 59 -4.88 -10.21 2.55
CA CYS A 59 -6.25 -9.75 2.62
C CYS A 59 -7.13 -10.66 3.49
N GLY A 60 -6.83 -11.95 3.54
CA GLY A 60 -7.47 -12.94 4.42
C GLY A 60 -7.14 -12.77 5.90
N VAL A 61 -6.19 -11.90 6.25
CA VAL A 61 -5.78 -11.56 7.63
C VAL A 61 -6.18 -10.14 7.98
N LEU A 62 -5.74 -9.15 7.20
CA LEU A 62 -6.04 -7.76 7.41
C LEU A 62 -6.11 -7.07 6.05
N SER A 63 -7.26 -6.52 5.67
CA SER A 63 -7.47 -5.81 4.41
C SER A 63 -7.69 -4.31 4.59
N GLY A 64 -7.87 -3.87 5.83
CA GLY A 64 -8.02 -2.46 6.20
C GLY A 64 -8.56 -2.29 7.61
N PHE A 65 -8.80 -1.04 8.00
CA PHE A 65 -9.35 -0.64 9.29
C PHE A 65 -10.22 0.60 9.13
N GLU A 66 -11.22 0.77 9.99
CA GLU A 66 -12.12 1.94 10.02
C GLU A 66 -12.68 2.36 8.64
N ARG A 67 -13.52 1.49 8.05
CA ARG A 67 -14.11 1.71 6.72
C ARG A 67 -15.09 2.88 6.66
N GLY A 68 -15.26 3.44 5.46
CA GLY A 68 -16.30 4.43 5.15
C GLY A 68 -15.88 5.88 5.39
N GLN A 69 -14.60 6.12 5.67
CA GLN A 69 -14.02 7.44 5.86
C GLN A 69 -12.64 7.54 5.24
N GLN A 70 -12.16 8.76 5.02
CA GLN A 70 -10.79 9.00 4.60
C GLN A 70 -9.84 8.85 5.79
N ILE A 71 -8.71 8.18 5.56
CA ILE A 71 -7.71 7.90 6.57
C ILE A 71 -6.35 8.39 6.10
N TRP A 72 -5.68 9.11 6.99
CA TRP A 72 -4.30 9.53 6.82
C TRP A 72 -3.44 8.84 7.86
N VAL A 73 -2.21 8.49 7.48
CA VAL A 73 -1.25 7.86 8.36
C VAL A 73 0.09 8.59 8.32
N GLN A 74 0.81 8.56 9.43
CA GLN A 74 2.23 8.86 9.47
C GLN A 74 3.01 7.58 9.71
N PHE A 75 4.17 7.46 9.08
CA PHE A 75 5.09 6.35 9.31
C PHE A 75 6.20 6.78 10.28
N ASP A 76 6.73 5.88 11.11
CA ASP A 76 7.93 6.16 11.93
C ASP A 76 9.23 6.08 11.10
N GLY A 77 9.16 5.48 9.91
CA GLY A 77 10.23 5.36 8.94
C GLY A 77 9.83 4.42 7.80
N PHE A 78 10.79 4.16 6.90
CA PHE A 78 10.70 3.18 5.83
C PHE A 78 11.67 2.02 6.14
N ASP A 79 11.35 0.80 5.69
CA ASP A 79 12.26 -0.36 5.80
C ASP A 79 13.55 -0.09 5.04
N HIS A 80 13.38 0.54 3.87
CA HIS A 80 14.47 0.95 3.02
C HIS A 80 14.61 2.45 3.12
N GLY A 81 15.72 2.84 3.72
CA GLY A 81 16.14 4.22 3.75
C GLY A 81 16.60 4.62 2.35
N LEU A 82 15.99 5.69 1.87
CA LEU A 82 16.57 6.59 0.91
C LEU A 82 17.81 7.28 1.55
N VAL A 83 18.90 6.53 1.73
CA VAL A 83 20.19 7.10 2.13
C VAL A 83 20.51 8.16 1.06
N ASP A 84 20.45 9.43 1.44
CA ASP A 84 20.63 10.63 0.59
C ASP A 84 19.39 11.27 -0.06
N HIS A 85 18.15 10.88 0.28
CA HIS A 85 16.97 11.60 -0.24
C HIS A 85 16.53 12.76 0.67
N PRO A 86 16.26 13.95 0.11
CA PRO A 86 15.90 15.16 0.88
C PRO A 86 14.66 15.03 1.77
N LEU A 87 13.86 13.98 1.59
CA LEU A 87 12.63 13.73 2.36
C LEU A 87 12.81 12.70 3.49
N ALA A 88 13.96 12.03 3.61
CA ALA A 88 14.15 10.98 4.62
C ALA A 88 13.91 11.50 6.06
N ASP A 89 14.39 12.70 6.36
CA ASP A 89 14.18 13.35 7.67
C ASP A 89 12.74 13.84 7.89
N LYS A 90 11.94 13.92 6.83
CA LYS A 90 10.54 14.41 6.88
C LYS A 90 9.51 13.31 6.97
N ILE A 91 9.86 12.05 6.65
CA ILE A 91 8.93 10.91 6.67
C ILE A 91 8.09 10.86 7.97
N PRO A 92 8.68 11.05 9.18
CA PRO A 92 7.90 11.02 10.41
C PRO A 92 6.83 12.12 10.48
N ASP A 93 7.02 13.25 9.80
CA ASP A 93 6.08 14.37 9.86
C ASP A 93 5.08 14.37 8.70
N THR A 94 5.34 13.61 7.63
CA THR A 94 4.49 13.52 6.44
C THR A 94 3.22 12.69 6.66
N TRP A 95 2.08 13.22 6.23
CA TRP A 95 0.78 12.52 6.24
C TRP A 95 0.46 11.91 4.88
N TYR A 96 0.37 10.59 4.83
CA TYR A 96 -0.06 9.83 3.66
C TYR A 96 -1.55 9.51 3.76
N ARG A 97 -2.35 9.94 2.79
CA ARG A 97 -3.74 9.46 2.67
C ARG A 97 -3.71 8.05 2.09
N LEU A 98 -4.18 7.08 2.84
CA LEU A 98 -4.33 5.72 2.32
C LEU A 98 -5.49 5.71 1.33
N THR A 99 -5.20 5.41 0.08
CA THR A 99 -6.20 5.25 -0.99
C THR A 99 -6.74 3.83 -1.03
N LYS A 100 -6.01 2.87 -0.43
CA LYS A 100 -6.34 1.45 -0.46
C LYS A 100 -6.69 0.92 0.93
N GLN A 101 -7.99 0.88 1.21
CA GLN A 101 -8.57 0.13 2.32
C GLN A 101 -9.72 -0.72 1.80
N VAL A 102 -9.52 -2.03 1.72
CA VAL A 102 -10.50 -3.00 1.20
C VAL A 102 -10.80 -2.79 -0.30
N MET A 103 -10.90 -3.91 -1.02
CA MET A 103 -11.02 -4.06 -2.48
C MET A 103 -9.75 -3.82 -3.31
N VAL A 104 -9.46 -4.82 -4.16
CA VAL A 104 -8.67 -4.69 -5.38
C VAL A 104 -9.63 -5.07 -6.50
N ALA A 105 -10.42 -4.12 -7.00
CA ALA A 105 -11.18 -4.27 -8.24
C ALA A 105 -10.32 -3.87 -9.44
N ASP A 106 -10.63 -4.37 -10.63
CA ASP A 106 -9.87 -4.06 -11.85
C ASP A 106 -9.90 -2.57 -12.24
N GLU A 107 -10.80 -1.81 -11.61
CA GLU A 107 -11.07 -0.38 -11.81
C GLU A 107 -10.09 0.56 -11.06
N HIS A 108 -9.10 0.02 -10.35
CA HIS A 108 -8.15 0.86 -9.61
C HIS A 108 -7.15 1.56 -10.51
N GLU A 109 -6.77 2.77 -10.10
CA GLU A 109 -5.69 3.51 -10.71
C GLU A 109 -4.38 2.72 -10.57
N LYS A 110 -3.79 2.38 -11.73
CA LYS A 110 -2.60 1.57 -11.86
C LYS A 110 -1.64 2.20 -12.86
N VAL A 111 -0.34 2.05 -12.62
CA VAL A 111 0.72 2.46 -13.53
C VAL A 111 1.58 1.27 -13.89
N ILE A 112 2.19 1.29 -15.07
CA ILE A 112 3.01 0.20 -15.57
C ILE A 112 4.46 0.43 -15.14
N PHE A 113 5.07 -0.60 -14.57
CA PHE A 113 6.44 -0.58 -14.09
C PHE A 113 7.08 -1.95 -14.34
N LYS A 114 8.15 -1.99 -15.13
CA LYS A 114 8.83 -3.24 -15.53
C LYS A 114 7.85 -4.29 -16.06
N GLU A 115 6.96 -3.89 -16.97
CA GLU A 115 5.92 -4.75 -17.58
C GLU A 115 4.90 -5.32 -16.57
N LYS A 116 4.87 -4.79 -15.34
CA LYS A 116 3.93 -5.18 -14.28
C LYS A 116 3.09 -3.99 -13.84
N MET A 117 1.96 -4.27 -13.20
CA MET A 117 1.09 -3.22 -12.68
C MET A 117 1.50 -2.84 -11.26
N LEU A 118 1.67 -1.54 -11.02
CA LEU A 118 1.70 -0.94 -9.69
C LEU A 118 0.33 -0.37 -9.36
N TYR A 119 -0.24 -0.75 -8.23
CA TYR A 119 -1.52 -0.25 -7.73
C TYR A 119 -1.28 0.79 -6.64
N PHE A 120 -1.91 1.96 -6.75
CA PHE A 120 -1.77 2.99 -5.73
C PHE A 120 -2.29 2.53 -4.35
N VAL A 121 -1.54 2.89 -3.32
CA VAL A 121 -1.76 2.52 -1.92
C VAL A 121 -1.96 3.76 -1.05
N GLY A 122 -1.19 4.81 -1.32
CA GLY A 122 -1.32 6.08 -0.63
C GLY A 122 -0.69 7.23 -1.39
N VAL A 123 -0.97 8.44 -0.94
CA VAL A 123 -0.45 9.69 -1.51
C VAL A 123 -0.05 10.65 -0.39
N ASP A 124 1.11 11.27 -0.52
CA ASP A 124 1.51 12.38 0.33
C ASP A 124 0.58 13.57 0.09
N MET A 125 -0.11 14.01 1.14
CA MET A 125 -1.09 15.09 1.05
C MET A 125 -0.51 16.49 1.23
N GLU A 126 0.76 16.61 1.62
CA GLU A 126 1.42 17.92 1.72
C GLU A 126 1.80 18.44 0.34
N HIS A 127 2.29 17.55 -0.53
CA HIS A 127 2.76 17.91 -1.85
C HIS A 127 1.88 17.36 -2.99
N TYR A 128 1.03 16.37 -2.73
CA TYR A 128 0.22 15.66 -3.76
C TYR A 128 1.04 15.13 -4.93
N LYS A 129 2.31 14.85 -4.68
CA LYS A 129 3.29 14.44 -5.69
C LYS A 129 3.80 13.05 -5.40
N THR A 130 4.17 12.78 -4.16
CA THR A 130 4.69 11.48 -3.77
C THR A 130 3.58 10.45 -3.65
N MET A 131 3.69 9.38 -4.43
CA MET A 131 2.78 8.25 -4.46
C MET A 131 3.43 7.04 -3.79
N LEU A 132 2.64 6.24 -3.10
CA LEU A 132 2.99 4.89 -2.67
C LEU A 132 2.21 3.90 -3.51
N ALA A 133 2.88 2.91 -4.10
CA ALA A 133 2.23 1.87 -4.88
C ALA A 133 2.79 0.49 -4.61
N LEU A 134 1.93 -0.50 -4.76
CA LEU A 134 2.19 -1.91 -4.53
C LEU A 134 2.37 -2.58 -5.90
N ARG A 135 3.43 -3.37 -6.07
CA ARG A 135 3.59 -4.22 -7.26
C ARG A 135 2.68 -5.44 -7.21
N PHE A 136 1.89 -5.64 -8.26
CA PHE A 136 1.00 -6.79 -8.40
C PHE A 136 1.71 -7.95 -9.09
N ASP A 137 2.62 -8.58 -8.36
CA ASP A 137 3.45 -9.69 -8.84
C ASP A 137 3.63 -10.74 -7.73
N GLU A 138 3.84 -12.01 -8.06
CA GLU A 138 3.98 -13.08 -7.05
C GLU A 138 5.32 -13.02 -6.28
N GLU A 139 6.37 -12.56 -6.95
CA GLU A 139 7.73 -12.59 -6.41
C GLU A 139 8.04 -11.34 -5.58
N ASP A 140 7.33 -10.25 -5.85
CA ASP A 140 7.61 -8.94 -5.29
C ASP A 140 6.40 -8.38 -4.54
N ARG A 141 6.60 -8.17 -3.24
CA ARG A 141 5.57 -7.70 -2.29
C ARG A 141 5.82 -6.26 -1.86
N SER A 142 6.87 -5.65 -2.39
CA SER A 142 7.39 -4.37 -1.94
C SER A 142 6.41 -3.24 -2.23
N ILE A 143 6.49 -2.20 -1.42
CA ILE A 143 5.82 -0.92 -1.68
C ILE A 143 6.87 0.04 -2.23
N TYR A 144 6.54 0.64 -3.36
CA TYR A 144 7.35 1.61 -4.06
C TYR A 144 6.87 3.02 -3.79
N GLU A 145 7.81 3.94 -3.72
CA GLU A 145 7.61 5.38 -3.72
C GLU A 145 8.12 5.98 -5.03
N PHE A 146 7.40 6.96 -5.56
CA PHE A 146 7.76 7.74 -6.75
C PHE A 146 6.98 9.07 -6.78
N ASP A 147 7.47 10.04 -7.57
CA ASP A 147 6.71 11.26 -7.87
C ASP A 147 5.69 10.98 -9.00
N TYR A 148 4.46 11.44 -8.83
CA TYR A 148 3.43 11.37 -9.87
C TYR A 148 3.86 12.09 -11.16
N GLN A 149 4.74 13.09 -11.07
CA GLN A 149 5.30 13.79 -12.24
C GLN A 149 6.20 12.91 -13.11
N ASP A 150 6.70 11.80 -12.58
CA ASP A 150 7.51 10.82 -13.32
C ASP A 150 6.65 9.77 -14.04
N VAL A 151 5.32 9.84 -13.92
CA VAL A 151 4.39 8.95 -14.64
C VAL A 151 4.15 9.52 -16.04
N HIS A 152 4.61 8.79 -17.05
CA HIS A 152 4.45 9.15 -18.46
C HIS A 152 3.12 8.59 -19.01
N PRO A 153 2.32 9.38 -19.74
CA PRO A 153 1.06 8.91 -20.29
C PRO A 153 1.27 7.78 -21.31
N ASN A 154 0.29 6.90 -21.40
CA ASN A 154 0.27 5.85 -22.41
C ASN A 154 0.02 6.47 -23.79
N GLY A 155 1.09 6.69 -24.57
CA GLY A 155 1.03 6.89 -26.02
C GLY A 155 0.94 8.33 -26.57
N GLU A 156 1.53 9.36 -25.96
CA GLU A 156 1.38 10.73 -26.48
C GLU A 156 2.61 11.46 -27.06
N ASP A 157 3.86 10.98 -27.03
CA ASP A 157 4.96 11.80 -27.62
C ASP A 157 5.98 11.12 -28.55
N ASP A 158 6.01 9.78 -28.68
CA ASP A 158 6.86 9.13 -29.69
C ASP A 158 6.17 7.89 -30.28
N GLU A 159 5.35 8.10 -31.31
CA GLU A 159 4.78 7.02 -32.14
C GLU A 159 5.87 6.14 -32.78
N GLU A 160 7.12 6.59 -32.86
CA GLU A 160 8.24 5.85 -33.50
C GLU A 160 8.98 4.88 -32.54
N GLU A 161 8.97 5.08 -31.22
CA GLU A 161 9.68 4.19 -30.27
C GLU A 161 8.76 3.18 -29.55
N LEU A 162 7.45 3.41 -29.57
CA LEU A 162 6.47 2.53 -28.89
C LEU A 162 6.11 1.26 -29.67
N GLU A 163 6.50 1.12 -30.95
CA GLU A 163 6.28 -0.12 -31.71
C GLU A 163 7.16 -1.28 -31.22
N GLU A 164 8.26 -1.02 -30.51
CA GLU A 164 9.16 -2.06 -30.00
C GLU A 164 8.86 -2.50 -28.55
N LEU A 165 8.14 -1.68 -27.77
CA LEU A 165 7.79 -1.99 -26.38
C LEU A 165 6.32 -2.40 -26.31
N GLU A 166 6.04 -3.67 -26.00
CA GLU A 166 4.69 -4.19 -25.75
C GLU A 166 4.11 -3.64 -24.43
N ILE A 167 4.01 -2.31 -24.28
CA ILE A 167 3.48 -1.66 -23.09
C ILE A 167 1.95 -1.83 -23.08
N PRO A 168 1.37 -2.43 -22.03
CA PRO A 168 -0.08 -2.55 -21.92
C PRO A 168 -0.75 -1.17 -21.99
N MET A 169 -1.85 -1.02 -22.73
CA MET A 169 -2.64 0.22 -22.69
C MET A 169 -3.50 0.35 -21.42
N ASP A 170 -3.58 -0.71 -20.63
CA ASP A 170 -4.44 -0.80 -19.45
C ASP A 170 -3.71 -0.20 -18.22
N GLY A 171 -3.82 1.11 -18.03
CA GLY A 171 -3.19 1.86 -16.94
C GLY A 171 -3.22 3.36 -17.20
N PHE A 172 -2.91 4.17 -16.17
CA PHE A 172 -2.82 5.63 -16.29
C PHE A 172 -1.55 6.11 -17.01
N GLY A 173 -0.53 5.26 -17.08
CA GLY A 173 0.77 5.59 -17.64
C GLY A 173 1.82 4.53 -17.31
N TYR A 174 3.07 4.81 -17.65
CA TYR A 174 4.23 4.00 -17.28
C TYR A 174 5.25 4.80 -16.46
N LEU A 175 6.05 4.09 -15.68
CA LEU A 175 7.06 4.63 -14.79
C LEU A 175 8.41 3.98 -15.09
N GLU A 176 9.44 4.80 -15.28
CA GLU A 176 10.80 4.30 -15.48
C GLU A 176 11.34 3.62 -14.21
N THR A 177 12.22 2.63 -14.39
CA THR A 177 12.79 1.88 -13.25
C THR A 177 13.52 2.78 -12.25
N ALA A 178 14.20 3.82 -12.73
CA ALA A 178 14.98 4.73 -11.89
C ALA A 178 14.11 5.70 -11.07
N ALA A 179 12.85 5.90 -11.46
CA ALA A 179 11.92 6.82 -10.81
C ALA A 179 11.18 6.19 -9.62
N ALA A 180 11.26 4.86 -9.44
CA ALA A 180 10.59 4.16 -8.35
C ALA A 180 11.59 3.55 -7.37
N THR A 181 11.43 3.86 -6.09
CA THR A 181 12.26 3.32 -5.02
C THR A 181 11.45 2.41 -4.11
N PRO A 182 11.86 1.16 -3.83
CA PRO A 182 11.20 0.35 -2.82
C PRO A 182 11.43 0.97 -1.44
N VAL A 183 10.35 1.17 -0.67
CA VAL A 183 10.38 1.82 0.66
C VAL A 183 9.90 0.90 1.78
N PHE A 184 9.06 -0.09 1.48
CA PHE A 184 8.69 -1.14 2.42
C PHE A 184 8.88 -2.51 1.80
N ASP A 185 9.36 -3.47 2.60
CA ASP A 185 9.54 -4.88 2.19
C ASP A 185 8.21 -5.53 1.82
N SER A 186 7.13 -5.11 2.49
CA SER A 186 5.79 -5.64 2.27
C SER A 186 4.69 -4.66 2.69
N TYR A 187 3.46 -4.94 2.25
CA TYR A 187 2.27 -4.24 2.74
C TYR A 187 2.07 -4.42 4.25
N CYS A 188 2.45 -5.58 4.81
CA CYS A 188 2.40 -5.82 6.26
C CYS A 188 3.42 -4.97 7.01
N SER A 189 4.64 -4.87 6.46
CA SER A 189 5.70 -4.03 7.05
C SER A 189 5.28 -2.56 7.11
N MET A 190 4.71 -2.03 6.01
CA MET A 190 4.13 -0.68 5.97
C MET A 190 3.16 -0.43 7.13
N TYR A 191 2.28 -1.40 7.46
CA TYR A 191 1.37 -1.28 8.60
C TYR A 191 2.11 -1.23 9.94
N GLY A 192 3.16 -2.03 10.08
CA GLY A 192 4.03 -2.03 11.27
C GLY A 192 4.74 -0.70 11.52
N HIS A 193 4.94 0.10 10.47
CA HIS A 193 5.52 1.45 10.54
C HIS A 193 4.52 2.56 10.86
N ILE A 194 3.20 2.29 10.84
CA ILE A 194 2.21 3.34 11.14
C ILE A 194 2.34 3.78 12.60
N LYS A 195 2.70 5.05 12.81
CA LYS A 195 2.84 5.67 14.15
C LYS A 195 1.69 6.59 14.53
N ALA A 196 0.93 7.08 13.56
CA ALA A 196 -0.24 7.91 13.82
C ALA A 196 -1.28 7.72 12.72
N ILE A 197 -2.56 7.86 13.10
CA ILE A 197 -3.72 7.76 12.22
C ILE A 197 -4.56 9.01 12.44
N ARG A 198 -4.89 9.72 11.38
CA ARG A 198 -5.84 10.84 11.39
C ARG A 198 -7.09 10.45 10.62
N PHE A 199 -8.24 10.74 11.20
CA PHE A 199 -9.55 10.52 10.62
C PHE A 199 -10.10 11.77 9.94
N GLN A 200 -11.19 11.61 9.19
CA GLN A 200 -11.84 12.70 8.46
C GLN A 200 -12.42 13.79 9.38
N ASP A 201 -12.76 13.43 10.62
CA ASP A 201 -13.23 14.38 11.65
C ASP A 201 -12.08 15.15 12.33
N GLY A 202 -10.82 14.90 11.94
CA GLY A 202 -9.63 15.51 12.51
C GLY A 202 -9.11 14.83 13.77
N CYS A 203 -9.76 13.78 14.27
CA CYS A 203 -9.25 12.98 15.38
C CYS A 203 -7.94 12.30 15.00
N VAL A 204 -6.95 12.38 15.88
CA VAL A 204 -5.63 11.75 15.71
C VAL A 204 -5.42 10.69 16.79
N LEU A 205 -5.08 9.48 16.37
CA LEU A 205 -4.63 8.40 17.23
C LEU A 205 -3.13 8.21 17.03
N GLU A 206 -2.37 8.31 18.11
CA GLU A 206 -0.95 7.99 18.12
C GLU A 206 -0.72 6.56 18.61
N ALA A 207 0.28 5.89 18.03
CA ALA A 207 0.69 4.56 18.42
C ALA A 207 1.15 4.57 19.88
N LYS A 208 0.57 3.68 20.70
CA LYS A 208 0.97 3.52 22.10
C LYS A 208 2.15 2.55 22.16
N VAL A 209 3.34 3.10 22.41
CA VAL A 209 4.57 2.35 22.70
C VAL A 209 4.44 1.62 24.03
#